data_AF-A0A3M3X5R3-F1
#
_entry.id   AF-A0A3M3X5R3-F1
#
_cell.length_a   1.000
_cell.length_b   1.000
_cell.length_c   1.000
_cell.angle_alpha   90.00
_cell.angle_beta   90.00
_cell.angle_gamma   90.00
#
_symmetry.space_group_name_H-M   'P 1'
#
loop_
_entity.id
_entity.type
_entity.pdbx_description
1 polymer ?
#
loop_
_entity_poly.entity_id
_entity_poly.type
_entity_poly.pdbx_seq_one_letter_code
_entity_poly.pdbx_strand_id
1 'polypeptide(L)'
;MKGFKKISAFFVFSFFSVQASAHDINYFYRVVAQTDLANLKGCDLDAEYKSYYSALKKGLEVTPNVNHAKIPQFMKDLDKAVAMEYNLSGYKSFDEYEAKGVSPNPNQVVRESCPDGVKTALENKAEIFELISQAKAR
;
A
#
# COMPACT_ATOMS: atom_id res chain seq x y z
N MET A 1 58.48 14.72 -10.20
CA MET A 1 57.08 14.37 -10.50
C MET A 1 56.43 13.81 -9.24
N LYS A 2 55.27 14.36 -8.84
CA LYS A 2 54.13 13.78 -8.10
C LYS A 2 54.46 12.68 -7.04
N GLY A 3 54.32 12.87 -5.73
CA GLY A 3 53.20 13.51 -5.01
C GLY A 3 52.13 12.48 -4.64
N PHE A 4 52.46 11.44 -3.87
CA PHE A 4 51.47 10.50 -3.32
C PHE A 4 50.89 11.06 -2.02
N LYS A 5 49.82 11.86 -2.16
CA LYS A 5 48.98 12.23 -1.03
C LYS A 5 48.21 11.00 -0.56
N LYS A 6 48.32 10.70 0.73
CA LYS A 6 47.44 9.80 1.47
C LYS A 6 46.01 10.32 1.31
N ILE A 7 45.20 9.66 0.50
CA ILE A 7 43.76 9.91 0.42
C ILE A 7 43.16 9.16 1.59
N SER A 8 42.90 9.89 2.66
CA SER A 8 41.99 9.47 3.72
C SER A 8 40.68 9.04 3.06
N ALA A 9 40.37 7.75 3.16
CA ALA A 9 39.08 7.21 2.79
C ALA A 9 38.03 7.88 3.69
N PHE A 10 37.49 8.98 3.18
CA PHE A 10 36.33 9.64 3.75
C PHE A 10 35.21 8.61 3.66
N PHE A 11 34.83 8.06 4.80
CA PHE A 11 33.57 7.36 4.99
C PHE A 11 32.47 8.36 4.60
N VAL A 12 32.09 8.35 3.31
CA VAL A 12 30.83 8.91 2.85
C VAL A 12 29.78 7.94 3.34
N PHE A 13 29.47 8.02 4.64
CA PHE A 13 28.22 7.51 5.15
C PHE A 13 27.13 8.23 4.38
N SER A 14 26.41 7.46 3.58
CA SER A 14 25.27 7.85 2.78
C SER A 14 24.17 8.46 3.66
N PHE A 15 24.32 9.74 4.03
CA PHE A 15 23.30 10.51 4.76
C PHE A 15 22.20 11.06 3.84
N PHE A 16 22.23 10.76 2.54
CA PHE A 16 21.33 11.38 1.55
C PHE A 16 20.03 10.61 1.24
N SER A 17 19.71 9.51 1.92
CA SER A 17 18.52 8.70 1.55
C SER A 17 17.35 8.74 2.54
N VAL A 18 17.47 9.43 3.68
CA VAL A 18 16.40 9.37 4.70
C VAL A 18 15.18 10.21 4.31
N GLN A 19 15.36 11.32 3.59
CA GLN A 19 14.26 12.22 3.21
C GLN A 19 13.44 11.71 1.99
N ALA A 20 14.03 10.92 1.10
CA ALA A 20 13.31 10.29 0.00
C ALA A 20 12.30 9.25 0.50
N SER A 21 12.63 8.52 1.59
CA SER A 21 11.76 7.49 2.14
C SER A 21 10.44 8.05 2.68
N ALA A 22 10.44 9.18 3.40
CA ALA A 22 9.23 9.67 4.07
C ALA A 22 8.15 10.22 3.11
N HIS A 23 8.54 10.79 1.97
CA HIS A 23 7.59 11.31 0.98
C HIS A 23 6.97 10.18 0.15
N ASP A 24 7.74 9.16 -0.24
CA ASP A 24 7.24 7.97 -0.95
C ASP A 24 6.37 7.09 -0.05
N ILE A 25 6.75 6.91 1.21
CA ILE A 25 5.97 6.18 2.22
C ILE A 25 4.58 6.80 2.42
N ASN A 26 4.47 8.12 2.42
CA ASN A 26 3.21 8.80 2.65
C ASN A 26 2.26 8.69 1.44
N TYR A 27 2.79 8.73 0.22
CA TYR A 27 2.02 8.52 -1.00
C TYR A 27 1.57 7.07 -1.15
N PHE A 28 2.50 6.12 -0.98
CA PHE A 28 2.24 4.70 -1.05
C PHE A 28 1.18 4.28 -0.01
N TYR A 29 1.35 4.68 1.25
CA TYR A 29 0.41 4.28 2.30
C TYR A 29 -0.94 5.02 2.23
N ARG A 30 -1.01 6.27 1.77
CA ARG A 30 -2.29 7.02 1.73
C ARG A 30 -3.09 6.84 0.45
N VAL A 31 -2.42 6.72 -0.70
CA VAL A 31 -3.08 6.74 -2.01
C VAL A 31 -3.11 5.37 -2.66
N VAL A 32 -2.02 4.60 -2.58
CA VAL A 32 -1.96 3.27 -3.21
C VAL A 32 -2.73 2.24 -2.37
N ALA A 33 -2.51 2.22 -1.06
CA ALA A 33 -3.17 1.25 -0.17
C ALA A 33 -4.71 1.34 -0.18
N GLN A 34 -5.29 2.54 -0.34
CA GLN A 34 -6.75 2.69 -0.41
C GLN A 34 -7.34 1.99 -1.64
N THR A 35 -6.72 2.16 -2.81
CA THR A 35 -7.16 1.59 -4.09
C THR A 35 -6.91 0.09 -4.12
N ASP A 36 -5.76 -0.36 -3.64
CA ASP A 36 -5.44 -1.79 -3.50
C ASP A 36 -6.46 -2.52 -2.63
N LEU A 37 -6.74 -1.98 -1.43
CA LEU A 37 -7.70 -2.57 -0.51
C LEU A 37 -9.13 -2.49 -1.05
N ALA A 38 -9.50 -1.43 -1.77
CA ALA A 38 -10.81 -1.32 -2.42
C ALA A 38 -10.97 -2.37 -3.53
N ASN A 39 -9.93 -2.62 -4.35
CA ASN A 39 -9.93 -3.66 -5.37
C ASN A 39 -10.01 -5.05 -4.75
N LEU A 40 -9.19 -5.36 -3.74
CA LEU A 40 -9.25 -6.66 -3.05
C LEU A 40 -10.62 -6.93 -2.44
N LYS A 41 -11.22 -5.91 -1.80
CA LYS A 41 -12.59 -6.00 -1.28
C LYS A 41 -13.62 -6.16 -2.38
N GLY A 42 -13.56 -5.31 -3.41
CA GLY A 42 -14.51 -5.29 -4.52
C GLY A 42 -14.46 -6.50 -5.44
N CYS A 43 -13.39 -7.28 -5.36
CA CYS A 43 -13.18 -8.54 -6.08
C CYS A 43 -13.35 -9.79 -5.19
N ASP A 44 -13.96 -9.65 -4.01
CA ASP A 44 -14.24 -10.71 -3.03
C ASP A 44 -13.02 -11.49 -2.52
N LEU A 45 -11.85 -10.84 -2.45
CA LEU A 45 -10.61 -11.41 -1.93
C LEU A 45 -10.39 -11.01 -0.47
N ASP A 46 -11.31 -11.42 0.40
CA ASP A 46 -11.34 -11.06 1.82
C ASP A 46 -10.08 -11.49 2.59
N ALA A 47 -9.50 -12.64 2.24
CA ALA A 47 -8.29 -13.14 2.88
C ALA A 47 -7.09 -12.26 2.54
N GLU A 48 -6.95 -11.91 1.26
CA GLU A 48 -5.92 -11.03 0.73
C GLU A 48 -6.07 -9.62 1.28
N TYR A 49 -7.30 -9.10 1.36
CA TYR A 49 -7.62 -7.82 2.00
C TYR A 49 -7.10 -7.78 3.43
N LYS A 50 -7.47 -8.76 4.26
CA LYS A 50 -7.04 -8.84 5.67
C LYS A 50 -5.52 -8.98 5.79
N SER A 51 -4.93 -9.81 4.92
CA SER A 51 -3.48 -10.01 4.85
C SER A 51 -2.74 -8.72 4.50
N TYR A 52 -3.20 -7.98 3.48
CA TYR A 52 -2.65 -6.68 3.08
C TYR A 52 -2.78 -5.69 4.23
N TYR A 53 -3.97 -5.54 4.80
CA TYR A 53 -4.21 -4.58 5.89
C TYR A 53 -3.30 -4.84 7.10
N SER A 54 -3.10 -6.11 7.46
CA SER A 54 -2.17 -6.49 8.52
C SER A 54 -0.72 -6.23 8.15
N ALA A 55 -0.32 -6.48 6.90
CA ALA A 55 1.02 -6.21 6.41
C ALA A 55 1.29 -4.70 6.45
N LEU A 56 0.36 -3.88 5.98
CA LEU A 56 0.43 -2.42 5.98
C LEU A 56 0.66 -1.86 7.39
N LYS A 57 -0.16 -2.28 8.36
CA LYS A 57 -0.01 -1.86 9.76
C LYS A 57 1.38 -2.22 10.29
N LYS A 58 1.82 -3.45 10.05
CA LYS A 58 3.15 -3.91 10.50
C LYS A 58 4.28 -3.17 9.79
N GLY A 59 4.14 -2.88 8.50
CA GLY A 59 5.07 -2.09 7.71
C GLY A 59 5.26 -0.70 8.33
N LEU A 60 4.18 -0.02 8.69
CA LEU A 60 4.22 1.27 9.38
C LEU A 60 4.93 1.19 10.75
N GLU A 61 4.68 0.13 11.52
CA GLU A 61 5.27 -0.09 12.84
C GLU A 61 6.79 -0.32 12.78
N VAL A 62 7.30 -0.96 11.72
CA VAL A 62 8.74 -1.22 11.56
C VAL A 62 9.48 -0.14 10.75
N THR A 63 8.75 0.76 10.10
CA THR A 63 9.34 1.83 9.28
C THR A 63 9.93 2.93 10.18
N PRO A 64 11.22 3.26 10.03
CA PRO A 64 11.84 4.36 10.78
C PRO A 64 11.27 5.71 10.35
N ASN A 65 11.25 6.68 11.27
CA ASN A 65 10.73 8.04 11.05
C ASN A 65 9.21 8.14 10.82
N VAL A 66 8.46 7.04 10.94
CA VAL A 66 7.00 7.10 11.08
C VAL A 66 6.65 7.49 12.52
N ASN A 67 5.70 8.41 12.68
CA ASN A 67 5.16 8.70 14.01
C ASN A 67 4.21 7.58 14.43
N HIS A 68 4.73 6.62 15.20
CA HIS A 68 3.99 5.42 15.61
C HIS A 68 2.72 5.74 16.41
N ALA A 69 2.68 6.86 17.14
CA ALA A 69 1.49 7.29 17.87
C ALA A 69 0.31 7.65 16.95
N LYS A 70 0.57 7.97 15.66
CA LYS A 70 -0.46 8.29 14.67
C LYS A 70 -0.96 7.09 13.88
N ILE A 71 -0.30 5.92 13.99
CA ILE A 71 -0.68 4.72 13.23
C ILE A 71 -2.15 4.32 13.46
N PRO A 72 -2.68 4.27 14.71
CA PRO A 72 -4.08 3.88 14.92
C PRO A 72 -5.08 4.79 14.20
N GLN A 73 -4.84 6.10 14.24
CA GLN A 73 -5.70 7.08 13.57
C GLN A 73 -5.57 6.97 12.04
N PHE A 74 -4.35 6.78 11.53
CA PHE A 74 -4.10 6.54 10.12
C PHE A 74 -4.87 5.32 9.61
N MET A 75 -4.79 4.17 10.30
CA MET A 75 -5.50 2.95 9.89
C MET A 75 -7.02 3.15 9.88
N LYS A 76 -7.56 3.90 10.85
CA LYS A 76 -8.98 4.25 10.88
C LYS A 76 -9.39 5.17 9.72
N ASP A 77 -8.54 6.10 9.32
CA ASP A 77 -8.82 6.99 8.19
C ASP A 77 -8.67 6.27 6.85
N LEU A 78 -7.76 5.29 6.77
CA LEU A 78 -7.63 4.39 5.63
C LEU A 78 -8.92 3.58 5.42
N ASP A 79 -9.55 3.04 6.47
CA ASP A 79 -10.81 2.29 6.33
C ASP A 79 -11.90 3.13 5.65
N LYS A 80 -11.98 4.43 6.01
CA LYS A 80 -12.93 5.36 5.38
C LYS A 80 -12.55 5.64 3.93
N ALA A 81 -11.27 5.82 3.66
CA ALA A 81 -10.76 6.05 2.31
C ALA A 81 -11.04 4.83 1.41
N VAL A 82 -10.83 3.61 1.91
CA VAL A 82 -11.16 2.36 1.22
C VAL A 82 -12.66 2.27 0.93
N ALA A 83 -13.52 2.63 1.89
CA ALA A 83 -14.97 2.64 1.67
C ALA A 83 -15.40 3.66 0.60
N MET A 84 -14.76 4.84 0.59
CA MET A 84 -15.00 5.87 -0.41
C MET A 84 -14.53 5.42 -1.80
N GLU A 85 -13.33 4.86 -1.89
CA GLU A 85 -12.75 4.35 -3.13
C GLU A 85 -13.59 3.20 -3.70
N TYR A 86 -13.97 2.23 -2.87
CA TYR A 86 -14.88 1.14 -3.24
C TYR A 86 -16.22 1.65 -3.82
N ASN A 87 -16.72 2.78 -3.33
CA ASN A 87 -17.89 3.44 -3.91
C ASN A 87 -17.57 4.14 -5.25
N LEU A 88 -16.47 4.90 -5.32
CA LEU A 88 -16.06 5.65 -6.51
C LEU A 88 -15.67 4.74 -7.69
N SER A 89 -15.04 3.60 -7.41
CA SER A 89 -14.69 2.60 -8.42
C SER A 89 -15.90 1.82 -8.95
N GLY A 90 -17.09 2.01 -8.37
CA GLY A 90 -18.33 1.39 -8.83
C GLY A 90 -18.62 -0.01 -8.26
N TYR A 91 -17.75 -0.56 -7.40
CA TYR A 91 -17.99 -1.87 -6.76
C TYR A 91 -19.25 -1.85 -5.90
N LYS A 92 -19.49 -0.76 -5.15
CA LYS A 92 -20.72 -0.61 -4.37
C LYS A 92 -21.97 -0.71 -5.27
N SER A 93 -21.95 -0.02 -6.39
CA SER A 93 -23.06 -0.01 -7.33
C SER A 93 -23.25 -1.37 -8.01
N PHE A 94 -22.16 -2.10 -8.29
CA PHE A 94 -22.22 -3.49 -8.75
C PHE A 94 -22.94 -4.38 -7.73
N ASP A 95 -22.50 -4.37 -6.47
CA ASP A 95 -23.09 -5.20 -5.40
C ASP A 95 -24.56 -4.83 -5.13
N GLU A 96 -24.91 -3.54 -5.21
CA GLU A 96 -26.29 -3.09 -5.09
C GLU A 96 -27.20 -3.58 -6.24
N TYR A 97 -26.67 -3.72 -7.45
CA TYR A 97 -27.42 -4.28 -8.59
C TYR A 97 -27.53 -5.81 -8.50
N GLU A 98 -26.48 -6.50 -8.10
CA GLU A 98 -26.50 -7.95 -7.81
C GLU A 98 -27.55 -8.27 -6.74
N ALA A 99 -27.56 -7.53 -5.63
CA ALA A 99 -28.51 -7.72 -4.55
C ALA A 99 -29.98 -7.49 -4.97
N LYS A 100 -30.20 -6.69 -6.03
CA LYS A 100 -31.52 -6.44 -6.63
C LYS A 100 -31.88 -7.44 -7.74
N GLY A 101 -30.96 -8.34 -8.10
CA GLY A 101 -31.14 -9.32 -9.18
C GLY A 101 -31.21 -8.69 -10.58
N VAL A 102 -30.59 -7.52 -10.79
CA VAL A 102 -30.60 -6.85 -12.09
C VAL A 102 -29.64 -7.55 -13.05
N SER A 103 -30.16 -8.06 -14.17
CA SER A 103 -29.37 -8.73 -15.21
C SER A 103 -29.70 -8.19 -16.62
N PRO A 104 -28.71 -7.74 -17.41
CA PRO A 104 -27.29 -7.68 -17.04
C PRO A 104 -27.00 -6.58 -16.01
N ASN A 105 -25.99 -6.80 -15.16
CA ASN A 105 -25.54 -5.80 -14.21
C ASN A 105 -24.87 -4.63 -14.95
N PRO A 106 -25.36 -3.38 -14.83
CA PRO A 106 -24.78 -2.23 -15.55
C PRO A 106 -23.32 -1.94 -15.20
N ASN A 107 -22.83 -2.42 -14.05
CA ASN A 107 -21.46 -2.22 -13.59
C ASN A 107 -20.60 -3.49 -13.72
N GLN A 108 -21.00 -4.45 -14.55
CA GLN A 108 -20.27 -5.70 -14.77
C GLN A 108 -18.78 -5.47 -15.08
N VAL A 109 -18.48 -4.42 -15.86
CA VAL A 109 -17.11 -4.03 -16.26
C VAL A 109 -16.17 -3.80 -15.07
N VAL A 110 -16.72 -3.40 -13.91
CA VAL A 110 -15.93 -3.18 -12.69
C VAL A 110 -15.39 -4.51 -12.13
N ARG A 111 -16.12 -5.62 -12.31
CA ARG A 111 -15.64 -6.95 -11.92
C ARG A 111 -14.73 -7.57 -12.96
N GLU A 112 -14.86 -7.17 -14.23
CA GLU A 112 -13.96 -7.61 -15.30
C GLU A 112 -12.54 -7.05 -15.15
N SER A 113 -12.38 -5.88 -14.53
CA SER A 113 -11.08 -5.28 -14.24
C SER A 113 -10.38 -5.86 -13.00
N CYS A 114 -11.03 -6.79 -12.28
CA CYS A 114 -10.47 -7.41 -11.08
C CYS A 114 -9.06 -8.01 -11.26
N PRO A 115 -8.74 -8.74 -12.34
CA PRO A 115 -7.41 -9.34 -12.49
C PRO A 115 -6.26 -8.33 -12.41
N ASP A 116 -6.43 -7.16 -13.03
CA ASP A 116 -5.39 -6.13 -13.05
C ASP A 116 -5.28 -5.43 -11.68
N GLY A 117 -6.42 -5.02 -11.11
CA GLY A 117 -6.44 -4.37 -9.80
C GLY A 117 -5.93 -5.26 -8.67
N VAL A 118 -6.28 -6.55 -8.70
CA VAL A 118 -5.78 -7.55 -7.74
C VAL A 118 -4.29 -7.79 -7.92
N LYS A 119 -3.80 -7.92 -9.16
CA LYS A 119 -2.37 -8.12 -9.42
C LYS A 119 -1.54 -6.99 -8.82
N THR A 120 -1.89 -5.73 -9.10
CA THR A 120 -1.18 -4.58 -8.53
C THR A 120 -1.23 -4.57 -7.00
N ALA A 121 -2.39 -4.86 -6.41
CA ALA A 121 -2.50 -4.95 -4.95
C ALA A 121 -1.60 -6.06 -4.36
N LEU A 122 -1.47 -7.20 -5.01
CA LEU A 122 -0.61 -8.28 -4.53
C LEU A 122 0.88 -7.95 -4.68
N GLU A 123 1.26 -7.24 -5.75
CA GLU A 123 2.64 -6.74 -5.95
C GLU A 123 3.02 -5.74 -4.85
N ASN A 124 2.19 -4.72 -4.61
CA ASN A 124 2.43 -3.74 -3.54
C ASN A 124 2.46 -4.40 -2.15
N LYS A 125 1.60 -5.40 -1.90
CA LYS A 125 1.64 -6.18 -0.66
C LYS A 125 2.99 -6.89 -0.48
N ALA A 126 3.55 -7.44 -1.56
CA ALA A 126 4.84 -8.12 -1.51
C ALA A 126 5.98 -7.14 -1.16
N GLU A 127 5.94 -5.92 -1.71
CA GLU A 127 6.91 -4.86 -1.36
C GLU A 127 6.84 -4.50 0.14
N ILE A 128 5.63 -4.38 0.71
CA ILE A 128 5.46 -4.17 2.15
C ILE A 128 6.07 -5.31 2.96
N PHE A 129 5.86 -6.56 2.54
CA PHE A 129 6.44 -7.72 3.21
C PHE A 129 7.96 -7.74 3.14
N GLU A 130 8.54 -7.32 2.01
CA GLU A 130 9.98 -7.19 1.86
C GLU A 130 10.55 -6.16 2.85
N LEU A 131 9.93 -4.98 2.95
CA LEU A 131 10.29 -3.95 3.94
C LEU A 131 10.27 -4.50 5.37
N ILE A 132 9.22 -5.26 5.72
CA ILE A 132 9.09 -5.90 7.04
C ILE A 132 10.21 -6.91 7.27
N SER A 133 10.56 -7.70 6.25
CA SER A 133 11.62 -8.71 6.34
C SER A 133 12.99 -8.06 6.56
N GLN A 134 13.31 -7.03 5.77
CA GLN A 134 14.57 -6.29 5.88
C GLN A 134 14.72 -5.59 7.24
N ALA A 135 13.62 -5.10 7.82
CA ALA A 135 13.65 -4.49 9.15
C ALA A 135 13.95 -5.49 10.28
N LYS A 136 13.58 -6.76 10.13
CA LYS A 136 13.88 -7.83 11.11
C LYS A 136 15.32 -8.33 11.05
N ALA A 137 16.01 -8.13 9.94
CA ALA A 137 17.39 -8.59 9.74
C ALA A 137 18.45 -7.60 10.29
N ARG A 138 18.01 -6.45 10.82
CA ARG A 138 18.83 -5.44 11.49
C ARG A 138 18.73 -5.59 12.99
#